data_AF-A0A4D6MLR6-F1
#
_entry.id   AF-A0A4D6MLR6-F1
#
_cell.length_a   1.000
_cell.length_b   1.000
_cell.length_c   1.000
_cell.angle_alpha   90.00
_cell.angle_beta   90.00
_cell.angle_gamma   90.00
#
_symmetry.space_group_name_H-M   'P 1'
#
loop_
_entity.id
_entity.type
_entity.pdbx_description
1 polymer ?
#
loop_
_entity_poly.entity_id
_entity_poly.type
_entity_poly.pdbx_seq_one_letter_code
_entity_poly.pdbx_strand_id
1 'polypeptide(L)'
;MFVQRRVKVVVLRHKLVRQVTFKKKKKMVKKLKEWKMVELAQEEQRRMEREEEKRVENMIREAKEELRKLREENRLKELFLDVLQVYDETGEFPNLKDLTKEELQGLLGLIEASMNTIMQQMEELKIDEATVVKECGD
;
A
#
# COMPACT_ATOMS: atom_id res chain seq x y z
N MET A 1 81.48 -18.20 -28.63
CA MET A 1 80.27 -17.48 -29.10
C MET A 1 78.92 -18.21 -28.87
N PHE A 2 78.86 -19.55 -28.84
CA PHE A 2 77.58 -20.28 -28.74
C PHE A 2 76.86 -20.20 -27.37
N VAL A 3 77.61 -20.14 -26.26
CA VAL A 3 77.04 -20.09 -24.89
C VAL A 3 76.26 -18.78 -24.66
N GLN A 4 76.83 -17.63 -25.07
CA GLN A 4 76.16 -16.33 -24.96
C GLN A 4 74.87 -16.25 -25.80
N ARG A 5 74.85 -16.87 -26.99
CA ARG A 5 73.64 -16.95 -27.82
C ARG A 5 72.54 -17.80 -27.16
N ARG A 6 72.90 -18.94 -26.54
CA ARG A 6 71.94 -19.79 -25.79
C ARG A 6 71.34 -19.06 -24.58
N VAL A 7 72.16 -18.37 -23.78
CA VAL A 7 71.68 -17.59 -22.62
C VAL A 7 70.72 -16.47 -23.07
N LYS A 8 71.04 -15.76 -24.16
CA LYS A 8 70.19 -14.69 -24.72
C LYS A 8 68.83 -15.22 -25.19
N VAL A 9 68.79 -16.41 -25.82
CA VAL A 9 67.55 -17.07 -26.25
C VAL A 9 66.71 -17.52 -25.06
N VAL A 10 67.32 -18.05 -23.99
CA VAL A 10 66.60 -18.43 -22.76
C VAL A 10 65.97 -17.21 -22.09
N VAL A 11 66.70 -16.09 -22.00
CA VAL A 11 66.18 -14.83 -21.43
C VAL A 11 65.02 -14.26 -22.25
N LEU A 12 65.11 -14.31 -23.59
CA LEU A 12 64.03 -13.87 -24.48
C LEU A 12 62.77 -14.75 -24.34
N ARG A 13 62.94 -16.08 -24.27
CA ARG A 13 61.83 -17.02 -24.00
C ARG A 13 61.17 -16.74 -22.65
N HIS A 14 61.97 -16.51 -21.61
CA HIS A 14 61.43 -16.21 -20.27
C HIS A 14 60.69 -14.87 -20.22
N LYS A 15 61.17 -13.83 -20.94
CA LYS A 15 60.46 -12.55 -21.11
C LYS A 15 59.13 -12.72 -21.85
N LEU A 16 59.10 -13.51 -22.92
CA LEU A 16 57.87 -13.81 -23.66
C LEU A 16 56.85 -14.54 -22.77
N VAL A 17 57.28 -15.56 -22.02
CA VAL A 17 56.41 -16.29 -21.08
C VAL A 17 55.86 -15.36 -19.98
N ARG A 18 56.67 -14.45 -19.44
CA ARG A 18 56.22 -13.44 -18.47
C ARG A 18 55.18 -12.47 -19.06
N GLN A 19 55.35 -12.02 -20.30
CA GLN A 19 54.36 -11.16 -20.95
C GLN A 19 53.04 -11.90 -21.20
N VAL A 20 53.09 -13.15 -21.66
CA VAL A 20 51.89 -13.97 -21.90
C VAL A 20 51.14 -14.25 -20.60
N THR A 21 51.86 -14.59 -19.53
CA THR A 21 51.25 -14.82 -18.21
C THR A 21 50.66 -13.54 -17.62
N PHE A 22 51.32 -12.38 -17.77
CA PHE A 22 50.78 -11.09 -17.35
C PHE A 22 49.49 -10.72 -18.11
N LYS A 23 49.47 -10.90 -19.44
CA LYS A 23 48.25 -10.69 -20.26
C LYS A 23 47.11 -11.61 -19.82
N LYS A 24 47.39 -12.90 -19.54
CA LYS A 24 46.40 -13.85 -19.00
C LYS A 24 45.86 -13.41 -17.64
N LYS A 25 46.74 -13.00 -16.70
CA LYS A 25 46.33 -12.49 -15.38
C LYS A 25 45.45 -11.24 -15.51
N LYS A 26 45.81 -10.28 -16.36
CA LYS A 26 44.98 -9.08 -16.60
C LYS A 26 43.59 -9.43 -17.12
N LYS A 27 43.48 -10.41 -18.03
CA LYS A 27 42.18 -10.91 -18.54
C LYS A 27 41.36 -11.59 -17.44
N MET A 28 41.99 -12.39 -16.57
CA MET A 28 41.31 -13.02 -15.44
C MET A 28 40.81 -11.99 -14.42
N VAL A 29 41.61 -10.96 -14.11
CA VAL A 29 41.19 -9.87 -13.22
C VAL A 29 40.02 -9.08 -13.81
N LYS A 30 40.04 -8.81 -15.12
CA LYS A 30 38.92 -8.15 -15.80
C LYS A 30 37.63 -8.97 -15.69
N LYS A 31 37.70 -10.28 -15.97
CA LYS A 31 36.57 -11.20 -15.77
C LYS A 31 36.10 -11.18 -14.31
N LEU A 32 36.99 -11.31 -13.34
CA LEU A 32 36.61 -11.32 -11.93
C LEU A 32 35.87 -10.03 -11.51
N LYS A 33 36.28 -8.87 -12.05
CA LYS A 33 35.57 -7.61 -11.83
C LYS A 33 34.18 -7.61 -12.47
N GLU A 34 34.05 -8.09 -13.71
CA GLU A 34 32.75 -8.23 -14.39
C GLU A 34 31.80 -9.15 -13.61
N TRP A 35 32.28 -10.30 -13.13
CA TRP A 35 31.50 -11.22 -12.31
C TRP A 35 31.02 -10.59 -11.00
N LYS A 36 31.90 -9.86 -10.29
CA LYS A 36 31.51 -9.13 -9.07
C LYS A 36 30.44 -8.06 -9.33
N MET A 37 30.51 -7.37 -10.46
CA MET A 37 29.49 -6.37 -10.83
C MET A 37 28.14 -7.02 -11.12
N VAL A 38 28.14 -8.19 -11.79
CA VAL A 38 26.90 -8.95 -12.05
C VAL A 38 26.29 -9.47 -10.75
N GLU A 39 27.11 -9.99 -9.84
CA GLU A 39 26.66 -10.47 -8.54
C GLU A 39 26.07 -9.34 -7.68
N LEU A 40 26.69 -8.15 -7.70
CA LEU A 40 26.18 -6.97 -7.02
C LEU A 40 24.82 -6.54 -7.58
N ALA A 41 24.69 -6.49 -8.91
CA ALA A 41 23.44 -6.11 -9.58
C ALA A 41 22.31 -7.11 -9.30
N GLN A 42 22.61 -8.41 -9.24
CA GLN A 42 21.65 -9.45 -8.88
C GLN A 42 21.20 -9.34 -7.41
N GLU A 43 22.10 -9.02 -6.49
CA GLU A 43 21.73 -8.80 -5.09
C GLU A 43 20.87 -7.55 -4.92
N GLU A 44 21.18 -6.47 -5.64
CA GLU A 44 20.41 -5.24 -5.64
C GLU A 44 19.00 -5.44 -6.21
N GLN A 45 18.88 -6.17 -7.33
CA GLN A 45 17.60 -6.55 -7.90
C GLN A 45 16.75 -7.38 -6.92
N ARG A 46 17.36 -8.40 -6.27
CA ARG A 46 16.68 -9.20 -5.23
C ARG A 46 16.26 -8.39 -4.01
N ARG A 47 16.93 -7.27 -3.71
CA ARG A 47 16.52 -6.36 -2.63
C ARG A 47 15.33 -5.52 -3.04
N MET A 48 15.35 -4.98 -4.26
CA MET A 48 14.22 -4.23 -4.80
C MET A 48 12.96 -5.09 -4.86
N GLU A 49 13.05 -6.33 -5.36
CA GLU A 49 11.93 -7.27 -5.39
C GLU A 49 11.36 -7.53 -3.98
N ARG A 50 12.23 -7.75 -2.98
CA ARG A 50 11.81 -7.93 -1.58
C ARG A 50 11.17 -6.67 -0.98
N GLU A 51 11.61 -5.48 -1.39
CA GLU A 51 11.01 -4.23 -0.96
C GLU A 51 9.63 -4.01 -1.61
N GLU A 52 9.49 -4.35 -2.88
CA GLU A 52 8.20 -4.31 -3.58
C GLU A 52 7.20 -5.30 -2.98
N GLU A 53 7.62 -6.53 -2.70
CA GLU A 53 6.80 -7.54 -2.01
C GLU A 53 6.29 -7.02 -0.66
N LYS A 54 7.16 -6.40 0.14
CA LYS A 54 6.78 -5.79 1.42
C LYS A 54 5.79 -4.63 1.26
N ARG A 55 5.95 -3.80 0.22
CA ARG A 55 5.00 -2.71 -0.06
C ARG A 55 3.64 -3.28 -0.43
N VAL A 56 3.59 -4.28 -1.30
CA VAL A 56 2.34 -4.96 -1.69
C VAL A 56 1.69 -5.61 -0.48
N GLU A 57 2.46 -6.28 0.38
CA GLU A 57 1.95 -6.89 1.61
C GLU A 57 1.34 -5.85 2.56
N ASN A 58 1.98 -4.69 2.73
CA ASN A 58 1.45 -3.59 3.53
C ASN A 58 0.14 -3.06 2.94
N MET A 59 0.08 -2.83 1.62
CA MET A 59 -1.15 -2.39 0.96
C MET A 59 -2.30 -3.39 1.12
N ILE A 60 -2.01 -4.69 1.01
CA ILE A 60 -3.02 -5.74 1.22
C ILE A 60 -3.52 -5.73 2.68
N ARG A 61 -2.63 -5.53 3.65
CA ARG A 61 -3.01 -5.43 5.07
C ARG A 61 -3.92 -4.23 5.31
N GLU A 62 -3.54 -3.05 4.81
CA GLU A 62 -4.34 -1.83 4.92
C GLU A 62 -5.72 -2.00 4.27
N ALA A 63 -5.77 -2.53 3.06
CA ALA A 63 -7.03 -2.80 2.36
C ALA A 63 -7.93 -3.80 3.12
N LYS A 64 -7.34 -4.81 3.78
CA LYS A 64 -8.11 -5.75 4.63
C LYS A 64 -8.68 -5.08 5.87
N GLU A 65 -7.94 -4.17 6.50
CA GLU A 65 -8.43 -3.40 7.64
C GLU A 65 -9.58 -2.46 7.24
N GLU A 66 -9.44 -1.77 6.11
CA GLU A 66 -10.51 -0.93 5.56
C GLU A 66 -11.76 -1.76 5.22
N LEU A 67 -11.59 -2.92 4.57
CA LEU A 67 -12.71 -3.82 4.30
C LEU A 67 -13.40 -4.30 5.58
N ARG A 68 -12.66 -4.50 6.68
CA ARG A 68 -13.26 -4.87 7.97
C ARG A 68 -14.12 -3.74 8.52
N LYS A 69 -13.60 -2.51 8.52
CA LYS A 69 -14.35 -1.32 8.95
C LYS A 69 -15.61 -1.11 8.12
N LEU A 70 -15.50 -1.20 6.80
CA LEU A 70 -16.66 -1.07 5.90
C LEU A 70 -17.71 -2.15 6.13
N ARG A 71 -17.31 -3.39 6.45
CA ARG A 71 -18.26 -4.45 6.81
C ARG A 71 -18.97 -4.16 8.13
N GLU A 72 -18.26 -3.69 9.14
CA GLU A 72 -18.83 -3.28 10.43
C GLU A 72 -19.81 -2.12 10.24
N GLU A 73 -19.44 -1.09 9.48
CA GLU A 73 -20.31 0.04 9.13
C GLU A 73 -21.56 -0.39 8.35
N ASN A 74 -21.40 -1.29 7.36
CA ASN A 74 -22.52 -1.75 6.55
C ASN A 74 -23.51 -2.56 7.40
N ARG A 75 -23.00 -3.46 8.25
CA ARG A 75 -23.82 -4.22 9.21
C ARG A 75 -24.62 -3.30 10.13
N LEU A 76 -24.02 -2.20 10.59
CA LEU A 76 -24.69 -1.23 11.44
C LEU A 76 -25.81 -0.47 10.69
N LYS A 77 -25.59 -0.13 9.42
CA LYS A 77 -26.60 0.50 8.56
C LYS A 77 -27.75 -0.44 8.24
N GLU A 78 -27.46 -1.71 7.95
CA GLU A 78 -28.49 -2.74 7.76
C GLU A 78 -29.35 -2.87 9.03
N LEU A 79 -28.70 -2.97 10.20
CA LEU A 79 -29.40 -3.01 11.48
C LEU A 79 -30.28 -1.76 11.71
N PHE A 80 -29.79 -0.58 11.34
CA PHE A 80 -30.56 0.66 11.43
C PHE A 80 -31.79 0.64 10.51
N LEU A 81 -31.63 0.17 9.26
CA LEU A 81 -32.74 0.01 8.31
C LEU A 81 -33.76 -1.01 8.80
N ASP A 82 -33.31 -2.15 9.34
CA ASP A 82 -34.19 -3.18 9.91
C ASP A 82 -35.02 -2.60 11.06
N VAL A 83 -34.41 -1.79 11.93
CA VAL A 83 -35.11 -1.12 13.04
C VAL A 83 -36.21 -0.18 12.53
N LEU A 84 -35.90 0.61 11.50
CA LEU A 84 -36.88 1.51 10.88
C LEU A 84 -37.99 0.74 10.17
N GLN A 85 -37.65 -0.32 9.45
CA GLN A 85 -38.64 -1.14 8.75
C GLN A 85 -39.62 -1.79 9.72
N VAL A 86 -39.14 -2.36 10.83
CA VAL A 86 -40.02 -2.93 11.84
C VAL A 86 -40.94 -1.86 12.44
N TYR A 87 -40.42 -0.66 12.68
CA TYR A 87 -41.23 0.46 13.17
C TYR A 87 -42.30 0.87 12.15
N ASP A 88 -41.96 0.96 10.86
CA ASP A 88 -42.91 1.31 9.79
C ASP A 88 -44.01 0.24 9.64
N GLU A 89 -43.67 -1.04 9.80
CA GLU A 89 -44.61 -2.16 9.66
C GLU A 89 -45.51 -2.36 10.89
N THR A 90 -44.98 -2.16 12.09
CA THR A 90 -45.66 -2.52 13.35
C THR A 90 -46.09 -1.33 14.20
N GLY A 91 -45.55 -0.14 13.94
CA GLY A 91 -45.70 1.05 14.78
C GLY A 91 -44.91 1.00 16.09
N GLU A 92 -44.18 -0.08 16.35
CA GLU A 92 -43.39 -0.29 17.56
C GLU A 92 -41.91 -0.54 17.22
N PHE A 93 -41.00 -0.09 18.09
CA PHE A 93 -39.58 -0.36 17.91
C PHE A 93 -39.26 -1.82 18.28
N PRO A 94 -38.41 -2.52 17.50
CA PRO A 94 -38.01 -3.87 17.83
C PRO A 94 -37.24 -3.93 19.17
N ASN A 95 -37.33 -5.07 19.83
CA ASN A 95 -36.58 -5.32 21.05
C ASN A 95 -35.08 -5.46 20.75
N LEU A 96 -34.27 -4.53 21.27
CA LEU A 96 -32.83 -4.45 21.00
C LEU A 96 -31.94 -5.21 22.00
N LYS A 97 -32.52 -6.07 22.86
CA LYS A 97 -31.79 -6.77 23.94
C LYS A 97 -30.67 -7.70 23.47
N ASP A 98 -30.78 -8.23 22.25
CA ASP A 98 -29.82 -9.18 21.69
C ASP A 98 -28.62 -8.50 21.02
N LEU A 99 -28.63 -7.16 20.96
CA LEU A 99 -27.53 -6.38 20.39
C LEU A 99 -26.39 -6.19 21.39
N THR A 100 -25.17 -6.19 20.87
CA THR A 100 -23.98 -5.85 21.64
C THR A 100 -23.96 -4.36 21.98
N LYS A 101 -23.23 -4.00 23.04
CA LYS A 101 -23.08 -2.60 23.46
C LYS A 101 -22.48 -1.71 22.34
N GLU A 102 -21.56 -2.25 21.56
CA GLU A 102 -20.92 -1.55 20.44
C GLU A 102 -21.93 -1.26 19.33
N GLU A 103 -22.79 -2.22 18.99
CA GLU A 103 -23.87 -2.04 18.01
C GLU A 103 -24.89 -1.01 18.48
N LEU A 104 -25.29 -1.06 19.75
CA LEU A 104 -26.20 -0.07 20.34
C LEU A 104 -25.61 1.35 20.32
N GLN A 105 -24.33 1.48 20.65
CA GLN A 105 -23.63 2.77 20.61
C GLN A 105 -23.49 3.28 19.17
N GLY A 106 -23.22 2.39 18.23
CA GLY A 106 -23.18 2.72 16.81
C GLY A 106 -24.55 3.20 16.31
N LEU A 107 -25.63 2.52 16.66
CA LEU A 107 -27.00 2.91 16.29
C LEU A 107 -27.35 4.29 16.84
N LEU A 108 -27.01 4.55 18.11
CA LEU A 108 -27.21 5.87 18.71
C LEU A 108 -26.47 6.96 17.92
N GLY A 109 -25.21 6.71 17.55
CA GLY A 109 -24.44 7.66 16.73
C GLY A 109 -25.05 7.91 15.35
N LEU A 110 -25.59 6.86 14.69
CA LEU A 110 -26.31 7.02 13.42
C LEU A 110 -27.58 7.85 13.56
N ILE A 111 -28.34 7.64 14.64
CA ILE A 111 -29.54 8.42 14.94
C ILE A 111 -29.17 9.89 15.19
N GLU A 112 -28.17 10.17 16.02
CA GLU A 112 -27.70 11.53 16.30
C GLU A 112 -27.23 12.25 15.03
N ALA A 113 -26.45 11.57 14.19
CA ALA A 113 -26.01 12.11 12.90
C ALA A 113 -27.21 12.46 12.00
N SER A 114 -28.19 11.55 11.91
CA SER A 114 -29.40 11.75 11.10
C SER A 114 -30.24 12.90 11.64
N MET A 115 -30.42 12.99 12.96
CA MET A 115 -31.13 14.11 13.61
C MET A 115 -30.45 15.45 13.34
N ASN A 116 -29.13 15.51 13.42
CA ASN A 116 -28.37 16.72 13.10
C ASN A 116 -28.54 17.13 11.64
N THR A 117 -28.51 16.17 10.70
CA THR A 117 -28.78 16.45 9.28
C THR A 117 -30.19 16.98 9.07
N ILE A 118 -31.20 16.37 9.69
CA ILE A 118 -32.59 16.85 9.61
C ILE A 118 -32.71 18.26 10.19
N MET A 119 -32.08 18.54 11.33
CA MET A 119 -32.07 19.87 11.92
C MET A 119 -31.45 20.91 10.98
N GLN A 120 -30.31 20.61 10.36
CA GLN A 120 -29.66 21.49 9.40
C GLN A 120 -30.56 21.74 8.19
N GLN A 121 -31.14 20.69 7.61
CA GLN A 121 -32.08 20.81 6.48
C GLN A 121 -33.32 21.65 6.85
N MET A 122 -33.86 21.48 8.06
CA MET A 122 -34.96 22.31 8.53
C MET A 122 -34.57 23.77 8.72
N GLU A 123 -33.33 24.05 9.12
CA GLU A 123 -32.83 25.41 9.30
C GLU A 123 -32.58 26.09 7.94
N GLU A 124 -32.06 25.36 6.96
CA GLU A 124 -31.96 25.79 5.56
C GLU A 124 -33.33 26.12 4.96
N LEU A 125 -34.31 25.22 5.12
CA LEU A 125 -35.68 25.44 4.63
C LEU A 125 -36.35 26.68 5.25
N LYS A 126 -36.11 26.98 6.53
CA LYS A 126 -36.63 28.20 7.17
C LYS A 126 -36.03 29.48 6.57
N ILE A 127 -34.76 29.44 6.16
CA ILE A 127 -34.10 30.58 5.51
C ILE A 127 -34.69 30.78 4.11
N ASP A 128 -34.93 29.69 3.38
CA ASP A 128 -35.54 29.72 2.04
C ASP A 128 -37.00 30.23 2.10
N GLU A 129 -37.82 29.77 3.05
CA GLU A 129 -39.17 30.31 3.24
C GLU A 129 -39.15 31.82 3.57
N ALA A 130 -38.21 32.27 4.41
CA ALA A 130 -38.10 33.68 4.79
C ALA A 130 -37.60 34.59 3.65
N THR A 131 -36.87 34.04 2.67
CA THR A 131 -36.43 34.79 1.48
C THR A 131 -37.54 34.86 0.42
N VAL A 132 -38.27 33.76 0.19
CA VAL A 132 -39.43 33.73 -0.71
C VAL A 132 -40.55 34.67 -0.26
N VAL A 133 -40.82 34.76 1.05
CA VAL A 133 -41.83 35.70 1.60
C VAL A 133 -41.43 37.16 1.41
N LYS A 134 -40.12 37.48 1.33
CA LYS A 134 -39.66 38.86 1.05
C LYS A 134 -39.75 39.22 -0.44
N GLU A 135 -39.62 38.26 -1.34
CA GLU A 135 -39.67 38.51 -2.79
C GLU A 135 -41.10 38.53 -3.38
N CYS A 136 -42.08 37.90 -2.71
CA CYS A 136 -43.50 37.94 -3.10
C CYS A 136 -44.35 38.98 -2.33
N GLY A 137 -43.70 39.83 -1.52
CA GLY A 137 -44.34 40.79 -0.62
C GLY A 137 -44.30 42.26 -1.04
N ASP A 138 -43.92 42.58 -2.28
CA ASP A 138 -43.91 43.94 -2.86
C ASP A 138 -44.93 44.09 -4.01
#